data_AF-A0A6N9BBW0-F1
#
_entry.id   AF-A0A6N9BBW0-F1
#
_cell.length_a   1.000
_cell.length_b   1.000
_cell.length_c   1.000
_cell.angle_alpha   90.00
_cell.angle_beta   90.00
_cell.angle_gamma   90.00
#
_symmetry.space_group_name_H-M   'P 1'
#
loop_
_entity.id
_entity.type
_entity.pdbx_description
1 polymer ?
#
loop_
_entity_poly.entity_id
_entity_poly.type
_entity_poly.pdbx_seq_one_letter_code
_entity_poly.pdbx_strand_id
1 'polypeptide(L)' 'MNRRRFGRTNIEISELTLGGGFVGGLLLHAPDEVKRECIAACLDAGMNWLDTAADNGDGASE' A
#
# COMPACT_ATOMS: atom_id res chain seq x y z
N MET A 1 11.31 -10.69 0.52
CA MET A 1 10.25 -10.33 -0.46
C MET A 1 10.74 -10.65 -1.86
N ASN A 2 9.95 -11.35 -2.68
CA ASN A 2 10.22 -11.48 -4.11
C ASN A 2 9.74 -10.23 -4.86
N ARG A 3 10.41 -9.90 -5.97
CA ARG A 3 10.03 -8.79 -6.85
C ARG A 3 9.81 -9.26 -8.27
N ARG A 4 8.99 -8.52 -9.01
CA ARG A 4 8.64 -8.75 -10.41
C ARG A 4 8.74 -7.46 -11.19
N ARG A 5 9.14 -7.59 -12.44
CA ARG A 5 9.10 -6.50 -13.41
C ARG A 5 7.67 -6.01 -13.63
N PHE A 6 7.45 -4.71 -13.50
CA PHE A 6 6.16 -4.10 -13.77
C PHE A 6 5.96 -3.89 -15.28
N GLY A 7 5.22 -4.81 -15.90
CA GLY A 7 4.92 -4.78 -17.33
C GLY A 7 6.19 -4.73 -18.20
N ARG A 8 6.27 -3.74 -19.10
CA ARG A 8 7.42 -3.52 -19.99
C ARG A 8 8.38 -2.42 -19.48
N THR A 9 8.23 -1.99 -18.23
CA THR A 9 9.08 -0.95 -17.62
C THR A 9 10.37 -1.55 -17.06
N ASN A 10 11.30 -0.74 -16.54
CA ASN A 10 12.46 -1.23 -15.79
C ASN A 10 12.24 -1.14 -14.27
N ILE A 11 10.98 -1.07 -13.82
CA ILE A 11 10.60 -0.98 -12.41
C ILE A 11 10.36 -2.40 -11.90
N GLU A 12 10.93 -2.71 -10.74
CA GLU A 12 10.70 -3.96 -10.01
C GLU A 12 9.78 -3.69 -8.81
N ILE A 13 8.64 -4.35 -8.75
CA ILE A 13 7.65 -4.21 -7.66
C ILE A 13 7.58 -5.49 -6.82
N SER A 14 7.25 -5.37 -5.54
CA SER A 14 6.97 -6.51 -4.67
C SER A 14 5.77 -7.30 -5.17
N GLU A 15 5.82 -8.64 -5.08
CA GLU A 15 4.69 -9.52 -5.49
C GLU A 15 3.42 -9.30 -4.65
N LEU A 16 3.56 -8.72 -3.47
CA LEU A 16 2.49 -8.33 -2.57
C LEU A 16 2.51 -6.81 -2.41
N THR A 17 1.33 -6.21 -2.28
CA THR A 17 1.13 -4.77 -2.09
C THR A 17 0.12 -4.53 -0.96
N LEU A 18 0.26 -3.39 -0.27
CA LEU A 18 -0.74 -2.90 0.66
C LEU A 18 -1.77 -2.08 -0.11
N GLY A 19 -3.04 -2.49 -0.05
CA GLY A 19 -4.15 -1.74 -0.63
C GLY A 19 -4.76 -0.77 0.37
N GLY A 20 -5.01 0.46 -0.07
CA GLY A 20 -5.72 1.52 0.67
C GLY A 20 -7.24 1.51 0.50
N GLY A 21 -7.78 0.46 -0.13
CA GLY A 21 -9.20 0.34 -0.42
C GLY A 21 -10.11 0.21 0.80
N PHE A 22 -11.41 0.32 0.55
CA PHE A 22 -12.45 0.21 1.56
C PHE A 22 -12.51 -1.17 2.24
N VAL A 23 -12.16 -2.23 1.50
CA VAL A 23 -12.15 -3.60 2.04
C VAL A 23 -10.97 -3.74 3.00
N GLY A 24 -11.25 -3.94 4.28
CA GLY A 24 -10.28 -3.89 5.38
C GLY A 24 -10.15 -2.49 5.98
N GLY A 25 -10.25 -1.43 5.16
CA GLY A 25 -10.46 -0.04 5.59
C GLY A 25 -9.39 0.51 6.53
N LEU A 26 -8.21 -0.12 6.62
CA LEU A 26 -7.16 0.22 7.58
C LEU A 26 -6.67 1.66 7.37
N LEU A 27 -6.36 2.02 6.13
CA LEU A 27 -5.88 3.37 5.79
C LEU A 27 -6.99 4.43 5.87
N LEU A 28 -8.26 4.03 5.99
CA LEU A 28 -9.39 4.94 6.11
C LEU A 28 -9.78 5.17 7.58
N HIS A 29 -9.93 4.09 8.35
CA HIS A 29 -10.64 4.11 9.62
C HIS A 29 -9.77 3.92 10.86
N ALA A 30 -8.52 3.44 10.70
CA ALA A 30 -7.61 3.29 11.82
C ALA A 30 -7.08 4.66 12.32
N PRO A 31 -6.61 4.76 13.56
CA PRO A 31 -5.83 5.92 14.00
C PRO A 31 -4.58 6.12 13.12
N ASP A 32 -4.18 7.37 12.90
CA ASP A 32 -3.03 7.66 12.01
C ASP A 32 -1.72 6.99 12.44
N GLU A 33 -1.52 6.79 13.75
CA GLU A 33 -0.36 6.04 14.27
C GLU A 33 -0.35 4.61 13.74
N VAL A 34 -1.47 3.90 13.83
CA VAL A 34 -1.62 2.53 13.32
C VAL A 34 -1.44 2.48 11.79
N LYS A 35 -1.94 3.49 11.06
CA LYS A 35 -1.71 3.60 9.61
C LYS A 35 -0.22 3.67 9.29
N ARG A 36 0.52 4.54 10.00
CA ARG A 36 1.97 4.71 9.81
C ARG A 36 2.74 3.46 10.21
N GLU A 37 2.38 2.80 11.31
CA GLU A 37 2.99 1.54 11.74
C GLU A 37 2.78 0.43 10.72
N CYS A 38 1.58 0.33 10.14
CA CYS A 38 1.32 -0.65 9.08
C CYS A 38 2.17 -0.39 7.83
N ILE A 39 2.25 0.86 7.37
CA ILE A 39 3.10 1.23 6.24
C ILE A 39 4.57 0.92 6.55
N ALA A 40 5.05 1.25 7.75
CA ALA A 40 6.41 0.95 8.19
C ALA A 40 6.68 -0.56 8.16
N ALA A 41 5.77 -1.37 8.70
CA ALA A 41 5.88 -2.83 8.69
C ALA A 41 5.92 -3.42 7.28
N CYS A 42 5.13 -2.87 6.34
CA CYS A 42 5.19 -3.26 4.93
C CYS A 42 6.55 -2.94 4.29
N LEU A 43 7.09 -1.76 4.56
CA LEU A 43 8.40 -1.33 4.08
C LEU A 43 9.52 -2.21 4.66
N ASP A 44 9.48 -2.49 5.96
CA ASP A 44 10.44 -3.36 6.64
C ASP A 44 10.40 -4.81 6.12
N ALA A 45 9.22 -5.29 5.73
CA ALA A 45 9.06 -6.58 5.06
C ALA A 45 9.59 -6.60 3.60
N GLY A 46 9.98 -5.43 3.06
CA GLY A 46 10.57 -5.27 1.74
C GLY A 46 9.55 -4.98 0.62
N MET A 47 8.30 -4.65 0.94
CA MET A 47 7.33 -4.14 -0.03
C MET A 47 7.77 -2.77 -0.54
N ASN A 48 7.47 -2.48 -1.80
CA ASN A 48 7.80 -1.20 -2.43
C ASN A 48 6.69 -0.66 -3.34
N TRP A 49 5.48 -1.21 -3.21
CA TRP A 49 4.31 -0.79 -3.96
C TRP A 49 3.12 -0.68 -3.02
N LEU A 50 2.41 0.45 -3.10
CA LEU A 50 1.17 0.74 -2.39
C LEU A 50 0.10 1.05 -3.44
N ASP A 51 -1.10 0.51 -3.25
CA ASP A 51 -2.24 0.73 -4.15
C ASP A 51 -3.27 1.65 -3.48
N THR A 52 -3.66 2.72 -4.15
CA THR A 52 -4.67 3.68 -3.69
C THR A 52 -5.47 4.23 -4.88
N ALA A 53 -6.55 4.95 -4.59
CA ALA A 53 -7.42 5.57 -5.58
C ALA A 53 -8.17 6.76 -4.95
N ALA A 54 -8.52 7.76 -5.77
CA ALA A 54 -9.27 8.94 -5.31
C ALA A 54 -10.59 8.58 -4.62
N ASP A 55 -11.28 7.52 -5.07
CA ASP A 55 -12.54 7.07 -4.47
C ASP A 55 -12.36 6.37 -3.11
N ASN A 56 -11.12 6.07 -2.67
CA ASN A 56 -10.85 5.48 -1.37
C ASN A 56 -11.02 6.53 -0.26
N GLY A 57 -12.26 6.65 0.22
CA GLY A 57 -12.60 7.58 1.29
C GLY A 57 -12.52 9.05 0.87
N ASP A 58 -12.88 9.36 -0.37
CA ASP A 58 -12.85 10.73 -0.92
C ASP A 58 -11.45 11.36 -0.80
N GLY A 59 -10.43 10.61 -1.23
CA GLY A 59 -9.03 11.00 -1.17
C GLY A 59 -8.34 10.76 0.19
N ALA A 60 -9.05 10.36 1.24
CA ALA A 60 -8.46 10.19 2.58
C ALA A 60 -7.38 9.10 2.67
N SER A 61 -7.34 8.17 1.71
CA SER A 61 -6.29 7.15 1.64
C SER A 61 -4.99 7.62 0.95
N GLU A 62 -5.02 8.70 0.16
CA GLU A 62 -3.85 9.25 -0.56
C GLU A 62 -2.95 10.10 0.36
#